data_AF-A0A7W2U168-F1
#
_entry.id   AF-A0A7W2U168-F1
#
_cell.length_a   1.000
_cell.length_b   1.000
_cell.length_c   1.000
_cell.angle_alpha   90.00
_cell.angle_beta   90.00
_cell.angle_gamma   90.00
#
_symmetry.space_group_name_H-M   'P 1'
#
loop_
_entity.id
_entity.type
_entity.pdbx_description
1 polymer ?
#
loop_
_entity_poly.entity_id
_entity_poly.type
_entity_poly.pdbx_seq_one_letter_code
_entity_poly.pdbx_strand_id
1 'polypeptide(L)'
;MYKEFDKEDVIVGISACLIGEKVRFDASNKPSNFCNKELGQHVTYKAYCPEVAIGMPIPRPTIRLIKDEQVIKVSRPDGSGDVTEAIKAYGKKIASLSKNLSGYVFCAKSPSCGMERVKVYSPSGDPLQGQGIGVFSREIMKANPILPCEENGRLNDPILRENFVARVFTYRHWLALKESGVSKHKLTSFHAQYKYTLMSHDLVAYKQLGRLLASADIAVETMAEQYITGLMTALKRVATRKNHANTLSHIQGYFSKHLNKDQRKELSQQIDAYREGLMPLMVPLTLINHYLLGHPNAYLAQQAYLNPYPESLKLRYGY
;
A
#
# COMPACT_ATOMS: atom_id res chain seq x y z
N MET A 1 5.56 -0.41 16.01
CA MET A 1 6.30 0.03 14.79
C MET A 1 6.83 -1.17 14.03
N TYR A 2 7.24 -1.06 12.75
CA TYR A 2 7.59 -2.26 11.95
C TYR A 2 8.64 -3.18 12.61
N LYS A 3 9.50 -2.63 13.47
CA LYS A 3 10.51 -3.35 14.26
C LYS A 3 9.91 -4.36 15.26
N GLU A 4 8.59 -4.33 15.48
CA GLU A 4 7.86 -5.29 16.32
C GLU A 4 7.35 -6.51 15.54
N PHE A 5 7.58 -6.56 14.22
CA PHE A 5 7.09 -7.63 13.35
C PHE A 5 8.25 -8.35 12.70
N ASP A 6 8.22 -9.67 12.78
CA ASP A 6 9.07 -10.53 11.97
C ASP A 6 8.48 -10.65 10.54
N LYS A 7 9.23 -11.25 9.62
CA LYS A 7 8.79 -11.41 8.23
C LYS A 7 7.47 -12.21 8.12
N GLU A 8 7.27 -13.15 9.04
CA GLU A 8 6.19 -14.11 9.12
C GLU A 8 4.88 -13.44 9.58
N ASP A 9 5.01 -12.32 10.29
CA ASP A 9 3.90 -11.47 10.69
C ASP A 9 3.32 -10.66 9.53
N VAL A 10 4.13 -10.29 8.55
CA VAL A 10 3.70 -9.41 7.45
C VAL A 10 3.28 -10.24 6.25
N ILE A 11 2.01 -10.62 6.19
CA ILE A 11 1.49 -11.49 5.12
C ILE A 11 1.02 -10.65 3.94
N VAL A 12 1.55 -10.89 2.73
CA VAL A 12 1.16 -10.19 1.50
C VAL A 12 0.66 -11.19 0.47
N GLY A 13 -0.54 -10.95 -0.08
CA GLY A 13 -1.03 -11.71 -1.22
C GLY A 13 -0.25 -11.34 -2.48
N ILE A 14 0.03 -12.28 -3.36
CA ILE A 14 0.74 -12.00 -4.60
C ILE A 14 0.23 -12.87 -5.75
N SER A 15 0.14 -12.31 -6.95
CA SER A 15 -0.06 -13.12 -8.15
C SER A 15 1.10 -14.10 -8.31
N ALA A 16 0.81 -15.41 -8.32
CA ALA A 16 1.81 -16.48 -8.30
C ALA A 16 2.89 -16.38 -9.41
N CYS A 17 2.53 -15.89 -10.60
CA CYS A 17 3.48 -15.68 -11.69
C CYS A 17 4.58 -14.66 -11.36
N LEU A 18 4.37 -13.77 -10.38
CA LEU A 18 5.33 -12.75 -9.95
C LEU A 18 6.44 -13.30 -9.06
N ILE A 19 6.21 -14.45 -8.41
CA ILE A 19 7.21 -15.13 -7.57
C ILE A 19 7.93 -16.26 -8.30
N GLY A 20 7.77 -16.35 -9.62
CA GLY A 20 8.49 -17.30 -10.47
C GLY A 20 7.73 -18.57 -10.81
N GLU A 21 6.52 -18.78 -10.28
CA GLU A 21 5.69 -19.92 -10.66
C GLU A 21 5.29 -19.85 -12.15
N LYS A 22 5.46 -20.97 -12.86
CA LYS A 22 5.19 -21.10 -14.30
C LYS A 22 3.70 -21.29 -14.61
N VAL A 23 2.87 -20.41 -14.07
CA VAL A 23 1.39 -20.52 -14.10
C VAL A 23 0.72 -19.68 -15.18
N ARG A 24 1.50 -18.97 -16.01
CA ARG A 24 0.93 -18.17 -17.11
C ARG A 24 0.36 -19.06 -18.21
N PHE A 25 -0.46 -18.46 -19.08
CA PHE A 25 -1.13 -19.15 -20.16
C PHE A 25 -0.17 -19.84 -21.14
N ASP A 26 1.05 -19.33 -21.27
CA ASP A 26 2.16 -19.79 -22.10
C ASP A 26 3.17 -20.67 -21.33
N ALA A 27 2.80 -21.17 -20.14
CA ALA A 27 3.68 -21.89 -19.22
C ALA A 27 4.93 -21.09 -18.77
N SER A 28 4.93 -19.77 -18.97
CA SER A 28 5.97 -18.87 -18.48
C SER A 28 5.65 -18.31 -17.09
N ASN A 29 6.53 -17.43 -16.60
CA ASN A 29 6.33 -16.62 -15.41
C ASN A 29 6.53 -15.13 -15.74
N LYS A 30 6.43 -14.26 -14.73
CA LYS A 30 6.67 -12.82 -14.85
C LYS A 30 7.27 -12.27 -13.55
N PRO A 31 8.48 -12.73 -13.17
CA PRO A 31 9.04 -12.44 -11.86
C PRO A 31 9.19 -10.94 -11.61
N SER A 32 8.83 -10.50 -10.41
CA SER A 32 9.05 -9.13 -9.95
C SER A 32 10.34 -9.07 -9.14
N ASN A 33 11.37 -8.39 -9.64
CA ASN A 33 12.65 -8.27 -8.93
C ASN A 33 12.48 -7.65 -7.55
N PHE A 34 11.75 -6.53 -7.45
CA PHE A 34 11.48 -5.88 -6.16
C PHE A 34 10.75 -6.82 -5.19
N CYS A 35 9.71 -7.52 -5.65
CA CYS A 35 8.99 -8.45 -4.76
C CYS A 35 9.87 -9.61 -4.31
N ASN A 36 10.63 -10.23 -5.22
CA ASN A 36 11.34 -11.47 -4.91
C ASN A 36 12.65 -11.23 -4.17
N LYS A 37 13.38 -10.15 -4.52
CA LYS A 37 14.73 -9.90 -4.02
C LYS A 37 14.77 -8.90 -2.88
N GLU A 38 13.78 -8.01 -2.76
CA GLU A 38 13.80 -6.93 -1.76
C GLU A 38 12.64 -7.11 -0.77
N LEU A 39 11.39 -6.91 -1.19
CA LEU A 39 10.23 -6.97 -0.29
C LEU A 39 10.04 -8.36 0.35
N GLY A 40 10.30 -9.44 -0.40
CA GLY A 40 10.21 -10.82 0.09
C GLY A 40 11.22 -11.18 1.20
N GLN A 41 12.21 -10.31 1.48
CA GLN A 41 13.06 -10.45 2.66
C GLN A 41 12.35 -10.03 3.96
N HIS A 42 11.24 -9.29 3.84
CA HIS A 42 10.55 -8.66 4.97
C HIS A 42 9.07 -9.04 5.07
N VAL A 43 8.54 -9.77 4.10
CA VAL A 43 7.13 -10.21 4.09
C VAL A 43 7.01 -11.68 3.70
N THR A 44 5.95 -12.32 4.16
CA THR A 44 5.57 -13.67 3.76
C THR A 44 4.51 -13.63 2.67
N TYR A 45 4.81 -14.23 1.52
CA TYR A 45 3.90 -14.24 0.39
C TYR A 45 2.89 -15.38 0.46
N LYS A 46 1.62 -15.05 0.23
CA LYS A 46 0.58 -16.02 -0.16
C LYS A 46 0.31 -15.87 -1.64
N ALA A 47 0.72 -16.87 -2.41
CA ALA A 47 0.64 -16.85 -3.87
C ALA A 47 -0.72 -17.36 -4.36
N TYR A 48 -1.31 -16.67 -5.34
CA TYR A 48 -2.58 -17.06 -5.95
C TYR A 48 -2.52 -16.95 -7.47
N CYS A 49 -3.02 -17.97 -8.16
CA CYS A 49 -3.33 -17.94 -9.58
C CYS A 49 -4.82 -18.26 -9.76
N PRO A 50 -5.70 -17.26 -9.99
CA PRO A 50 -7.13 -17.51 -10.11
C PRO A 50 -7.46 -18.43 -11.28
N GLU A 51 -6.74 -18.32 -12.40
CA GLU A 51 -6.96 -19.12 -13.61
C GLU A 51 -6.69 -20.62 -13.36
N VAL A 52 -5.57 -20.95 -12.70
CA VAL A 52 -5.25 -22.35 -12.34
C VAL A 52 -6.19 -22.86 -11.25
N ALA A 53 -6.53 -22.01 -10.28
CA ALA A 53 -7.38 -22.40 -9.15
C ALA A 53 -8.82 -22.77 -9.56
N ILE A 54 -9.30 -22.26 -10.69
CA ILE A 54 -10.61 -22.64 -11.27
C ILE A 54 -10.49 -23.83 -12.26
N GLY A 55 -9.32 -24.46 -12.36
CA GLY A 55 -9.11 -25.65 -13.18
C GLY A 55 -8.62 -25.40 -14.62
N MET A 56 -8.19 -24.18 -14.98
CA MET A 56 -7.61 -23.97 -16.31
C MET A 56 -6.22 -24.62 -16.41
N PRO A 57 -5.87 -25.25 -17.55
CA PRO A 57 -4.59 -25.92 -17.72
C PRO A 57 -3.40 -24.95 -17.86
N ILE A 58 -2.20 -25.52 -17.85
CA ILE A 58 -0.95 -24.85 -18.20
C ILE A 58 -0.27 -25.72 -19.28
N PRO A 59 -0.09 -25.23 -20.53
CA PRO A 59 -0.56 -23.97 -21.08
C PRO A 59 -2.09 -23.95 -21.31
N ARG A 60 -2.64 -22.77 -21.63
CA ARG A 60 -4.07 -22.56 -21.95
C ARG A 60 -4.25 -21.45 -22.99
N PRO A 61 -5.39 -21.43 -23.72
CA PRO A 61 -5.77 -20.29 -24.56
C PRO A 61 -5.86 -18.99 -23.77
N THR A 62 -5.59 -17.87 -24.43
CA THR A 62 -5.72 -16.54 -23.81
C THR A 62 -7.19 -16.23 -23.50
N ILE A 63 -7.38 -15.48 -22.42
CA ILE A 63 -8.67 -14.90 -22.04
C ILE A 63 -8.55 -13.38 -22.09
N ARG A 64 -9.68 -12.67 -22.20
CA ARG A 64 -9.76 -11.21 -22.19
C ARG A 64 -11.03 -10.75 -21.48
N LEU A 65 -11.04 -9.48 -21.05
CA LEU A 65 -12.25 -8.84 -20.59
C LEU A 65 -13.08 -8.43 -21.81
N ILE A 66 -14.28 -8.98 -21.95
CA ILE A 66 -15.25 -8.61 -22.99
C ILE A 66 -16.40 -7.89 -22.30
N LYS A 67 -16.68 -6.64 -22.71
CA LYS A 67 -17.83 -5.88 -22.23
C LYS A 67 -19.02 -6.17 -23.14
N ASP A 68 -20.00 -6.85 -22.58
CA ASP A 68 -21.27 -7.16 -23.22
C ASP A 68 -22.35 -6.35 -22.48
N GLU A 69 -22.87 -5.31 -23.12
CA GLU A 69 -23.74 -4.29 -22.52
C GLU A 69 -23.13 -3.68 -21.23
N GLN A 70 -23.69 -4.01 -20.06
CA GLN A 70 -23.22 -3.57 -18.74
C GLN A 70 -22.37 -4.62 -18.00
N VAL A 71 -22.22 -5.81 -18.57
CA VAL A 71 -21.53 -6.94 -17.93
C VAL A 71 -20.12 -7.11 -18.51
N ILE A 72 -19.14 -7.32 -17.64
CA ILE A 72 -17.78 -7.69 -18.05
C ILE A 72 -17.63 -9.21 -17.91
N LYS A 73 -17.44 -9.88 -19.04
CA LYS A 73 -17.14 -11.32 -19.13
C LYS A 73 -15.62 -11.54 -19.24
N VAL A 74 -15.14 -12.65 -18.70
CA VAL A 74 -13.78 -13.16 -18.88
C VAL A 74 -13.90 -14.42 -19.70
N SER A 75 -13.55 -14.33 -20.98
CA SER A 75 -13.67 -15.45 -21.93
C SER A 75 -12.56 -15.38 -22.97
N ARG A 76 -12.50 -16.37 -23.85
CA ARG A 76 -11.58 -16.37 -24.99
C ARG A 76 -11.94 -15.27 -26.00
N PRO A 77 -11.05 -14.94 -26.96
CA PRO A 77 -11.33 -13.91 -27.95
C PRO A 77 -12.63 -14.14 -28.75
N ASP A 78 -12.95 -15.39 -29.07
CA ASP A 78 -14.19 -15.76 -29.78
C ASP A 78 -15.45 -15.75 -28.88
N GLY A 79 -15.33 -15.37 -27.61
CA GLY A 79 -16.42 -15.36 -26.63
C GLY A 79 -16.68 -16.70 -25.95
N SER A 80 -16.05 -17.78 -26.39
CA SER A 80 -16.20 -19.12 -25.80
C SER A 80 -15.44 -19.27 -24.47
N GLY A 81 -15.83 -20.26 -23.67
CA GLY A 81 -15.14 -20.59 -22.42
C GLY A 81 -15.21 -19.45 -21.39
N ASP A 82 -16.42 -18.90 -21.16
CA ASP A 82 -16.66 -17.91 -20.12
C ASP A 82 -16.35 -18.50 -18.73
N VAL A 83 -15.38 -17.88 -18.05
CA VAL A 83 -14.90 -18.25 -16.72
C VAL A 83 -15.20 -17.18 -15.66
N THR A 84 -16.05 -16.21 -15.99
CA THR A 84 -16.32 -15.02 -15.16
C THR A 84 -16.77 -15.39 -13.75
N GLU A 85 -17.84 -16.20 -13.63
CA GLU A 85 -18.40 -16.54 -12.33
C GLU A 85 -17.49 -17.47 -11.52
N ALA A 86 -16.72 -18.34 -12.18
CA ALA A 86 -15.73 -19.18 -11.51
C ALA A 86 -14.60 -18.33 -10.89
N ILE A 87 -14.02 -17.38 -11.65
CA ILE A 87 -12.98 -16.47 -11.15
C ILE A 87 -13.53 -15.59 -10.01
N LYS A 88 -14.75 -15.08 -10.17
CA LYS A 88 -15.42 -14.25 -9.17
C LYS A 88 -15.69 -15.01 -7.88
N ALA A 89 -16.19 -16.25 -7.97
CA ALA A 89 -16.40 -17.12 -6.82
C ALA A 89 -15.09 -17.42 -6.09
N TYR A 90 -14.02 -17.70 -6.84
CA TYR A 90 -12.69 -17.86 -6.26
C TYR A 90 -12.17 -16.57 -5.60
N GLY A 91 -12.36 -15.41 -6.23
CA GLY A 91 -12.02 -14.10 -5.64
C GLY A 91 -12.72 -13.86 -4.31
N LYS A 92 -14.03 -14.11 -4.23
CA LYS A 92 -14.80 -14.03 -2.97
C LYS A 92 -14.30 -15.00 -1.90
N LYS A 93 -13.97 -16.24 -2.30
CA LYS A 93 -13.39 -17.24 -1.39
C LYS A 93 -12.04 -16.78 -0.84
N ILE A 94 -11.14 -16.28 -1.68
CA ILE A 94 -9.85 -15.81 -1.20
C ILE A 94 -10.00 -14.56 -0.34
N ALA A 95 -10.90 -13.64 -0.69
CA ALA A 95 -11.20 -12.46 0.12
C ALA A 95 -11.65 -12.83 1.54
N SER A 96 -12.50 -13.84 1.71
CA SER A 96 -12.98 -14.27 3.02
C SER A 96 -11.92 -14.96 3.87
N LEU A 97 -10.97 -15.67 3.23
CA LEU A 97 -9.85 -16.37 3.87
C LEU A 97 -8.64 -15.45 4.17
N SER A 98 -8.59 -14.29 3.52
CA SER A 98 -7.45 -13.36 3.53
C SER A 98 -7.58 -12.22 4.55
N LYS A 99 -8.29 -12.44 5.67
CA LYS A 99 -8.53 -11.39 6.69
C LYS A 99 -7.25 -10.86 7.34
N ASN A 100 -6.15 -11.62 7.28
CA ASN A 100 -4.86 -11.25 7.85
C ASN A 100 -3.85 -10.72 6.81
N LEU A 101 -4.27 -10.46 5.56
CA LEU A 101 -3.37 -9.84 4.59
C LEU A 101 -3.07 -8.39 4.97
N SER A 102 -1.79 -8.06 4.97
CA SER A 102 -1.25 -6.71 5.12
C SER A 102 -1.19 -5.95 3.79
N GLY A 103 -1.29 -6.66 2.66
CA GLY A 103 -1.40 -6.06 1.33
C GLY A 103 -1.54 -7.10 0.23
N TYR A 104 -1.62 -6.65 -1.02
CA TYR A 104 -1.67 -7.50 -2.21
C TYR A 104 -0.88 -6.91 -3.39
N VAL A 105 -0.06 -7.73 -4.06
CA VAL A 105 0.61 -7.37 -5.32
C VAL A 105 0.02 -8.16 -6.50
N PHE A 106 -0.61 -7.44 -7.41
CA PHE A 106 -1.29 -7.98 -8.57
C PHE A 106 -0.38 -8.02 -9.82
N CYS A 107 -0.57 -9.02 -10.67
CA CYS A 107 0.08 -9.06 -11.99
C CYS A 107 -0.61 -8.10 -12.96
N ALA A 108 0.11 -7.06 -13.38
CA ALA A 108 -0.38 -6.03 -14.28
C ALA A 108 -0.89 -6.61 -15.62
N LYS A 109 -1.96 -5.99 -16.14
CA LYS A 109 -2.61 -6.29 -17.44
C LYS A 109 -3.30 -7.66 -17.54
N SER A 110 -3.36 -8.44 -16.46
CA SER A 110 -4.10 -9.71 -16.46
C SER A 110 -5.62 -9.48 -16.45
N PRO A 111 -6.41 -10.18 -17.28
CA PRO A 111 -7.88 -10.17 -17.21
C PRO A 111 -8.44 -10.66 -15.87
N SER A 112 -7.70 -11.48 -15.15
CA SER A 112 -8.10 -11.97 -13.83
C SER A 112 -7.50 -11.12 -12.72
N CYS A 113 -6.19 -10.84 -12.78
CA CYS A 113 -5.44 -10.23 -11.69
C CYS A 113 -5.14 -8.73 -11.85
N GLY A 114 -5.37 -8.08 -13.00
CA GLY A 114 -5.01 -6.67 -13.14
C GLY A 114 -5.86 -5.77 -12.24
N MET A 115 -5.23 -4.87 -11.50
CA MET A 115 -5.85 -3.92 -10.56
C MET A 115 -6.44 -2.70 -11.28
N GLU A 116 -5.80 -2.25 -12.37
CA GLU A 116 -6.24 -1.08 -13.14
C GLU A 116 -5.78 -1.16 -14.59
N ARG A 117 -6.41 -0.37 -15.47
CA ARG A 117 -6.00 -0.20 -16.88
C ARG A 117 -5.89 -1.54 -17.65
N VAL A 118 -6.69 -2.53 -17.27
CA VAL A 118 -6.80 -3.80 -18.03
C VAL A 118 -7.59 -3.53 -19.30
N LYS A 119 -7.10 -4.03 -20.44
CA LYS A 119 -7.78 -3.88 -21.73
C LYS A 119 -9.13 -4.60 -21.68
N VAL A 120 -10.17 -3.89 -22.16
CA VAL A 120 -11.53 -4.41 -22.31
C VAL A 120 -11.88 -4.34 -23.79
N TYR A 121 -12.56 -5.36 -24.29
CA TYR A 121 -12.92 -5.51 -25.70
C TYR A 121 -14.44 -5.52 -25.87
N SER A 122 -14.95 -5.06 -27.00
CA SER A 122 -16.35 -5.29 -27.41
C SER A 122 -16.56 -6.76 -27.79
N PRO A 123 -17.82 -7.21 -27.95
CA PRO A 123 -18.11 -8.54 -28.49
C PRO A 123 -17.58 -8.72 -29.92
N SER A 124 -17.52 -7.65 -30.71
CA SER A 124 -16.89 -7.63 -32.05
C SER A 124 -15.37 -7.75 -32.02
N GLY A 125 -14.74 -7.59 -30.85
CA GLY A 125 -13.30 -7.74 -30.64
C GLY A 125 -12.50 -6.44 -30.71
N ASP A 126 -13.16 -5.30 -30.83
CA ASP A 126 -12.53 -3.98 -30.83
C ASP A 126 -12.11 -3.58 -29.41
N PRO A 127 -10.92 -2.98 -29.22
CA PRO A 127 -10.52 -2.48 -27.91
C PRO A 127 -11.40 -1.28 -27.53
N LEU A 128 -12.03 -1.35 -26.36
CA LEU A 128 -12.83 -0.26 -25.83
C LEU A 128 -11.94 0.75 -25.09
N GLN A 129 -12.29 2.03 -25.21
CA GLN A 129 -11.72 3.07 -24.36
C GLN A 129 -12.25 2.89 -22.93
N GLY A 130 -11.42 2.33 -22.05
CA GLY A 130 -11.78 2.09 -20.66
C GLY A 130 -10.65 1.48 -19.85
N GLN A 131 -10.73 1.65 -18.53
CA GLN A 131 -9.81 1.04 -17.58
C GLN A 131 -10.52 -0.15 -16.90
N GLY A 132 -10.31 -1.34 -17.45
CA GLY A 132 -10.79 -2.57 -16.83
C GLY A 132 -10.06 -2.87 -15.53
N ILE A 133 -10.73 -3.64 -14.67
CA ILE A 133 -10.15 -4.28 -13.49
C ILE A 133 -10.46 -5.76 -13.64
N GLY A 134 -9.45 -6.59 -13.45
CA GLY A 134 -9.57 -8.03 -13.50
C GLY A 134 -10.56 -8.55 -12.45
N VAL A 135 -11.30 -9.59 -12.80
CA VAL A 135 -12.44 -10.04 -12.00
C VAL A 135 -12.02 -10.50 -10.60
N PHE A 136 -10.88 -11.19 -10.47
CA PHE A 136 -10.39 -11.62 -9.16
C PHE A 136 -9.97 -10.42 -8.30
N SER A 137 -9.18 -9.50 -8.85
CA SER A 137 -8.68 -8.33 -8.12
C SER A 137 -9.80 -7.41 -7.65
N ARG A 138 -10.85 -7.27 -8.48
CA ARG A 138 -12.07 -6.54 -8.12
C ARG A 138 -12.72 -7.11 -6.86
N GLU A 139 -12.87 -8.43 -6.75
CA GLU A 139 -13.48 -9.04 -5.57
C GLU A 139 -12.61 -8.87 -4.32
N ILE A 140 -11.28 -9.01 -4.43
CA ILE A 140 -10.34 -8.76 -3.31
C ILE A 140 -10.46 -7.30 -2.82
N MET A 141 -10.37 -6.34 -3.73
CA MET A 141 -10.42 -4.91 -3.39
C MET A 141 -11.80 -4.47 -2.89
N LYS A 142 -12.88 -5.07 -3.40
CA LYS A 142 -14.24 -4.78 -2.94
C LYS A 142 -14.47 -5.30 -1.52
N ALA A 143 -13.97 -6.49 -1.21
CA ALA A 143 -14.13 -7.08 0.11
C ALA A 143 -13.32 -6.37 1.19
N ASN A 144 -12.15 -5.80 0.84
CA ASN A 144 -11.35 -5.00 1.76
C ASN A 144 -10.82 -3.73 1.07
N PRO A 145 -11.62 -2.65 1.01
CA PRO A 145 -11.24 -1.40 0.33
C PRO A 145 -10.03 -0.67 0.94
N ILE A 146 -9.70 -0.98 2.19
CA ILE A 146 -8.59 -0.38 2.93
C ILE A 146 -7.30 -1.19 2.82
N LEU A 147 -7.33 -2.38 2.19
CA LEU A 147 -6.16 -3.21 1.95
C LEU A 147 -5.18 -2.51 1.00
N PRO A 148 -3.90 -2.39 1.35
CA PRO A 148 -2.88 -1.91 0.43
C PRO A 148 -2.77 -2.84 -0.78
N CYS A 149 -3.20 -2.37 -1.95
CA CYS A 149 -3.08 -3.09 -3.22
C CYS A 149 -2.21 -2.29 -4.19
N GLU A 150 -1.39 -2.98 -4.98
CA GLU A 150 -0.63 -2.39 -6.08
C GLU A 150 -0.33 -3.44 -7.17
N GLU A 151 0.09 -3.01 -8.37
CA GLU A 151 0.55 -3.91 -9.43
C GLU A 151 2.07 -3.91 -9.61
N ASN A 152 2.63 -5.05 -10.04
CA ASN A 152 4.07 -5.17 -10.27
C ASN A 152 4.64 -4.14 -11.26
N GLY A 153 3.87 -3.72 -12.27
CA GLY A 153 4.31 -2.68 -13.22
C GLY A 153 4.39 -1.28 -12.59
N ARG A 154 3.49 -0.97 -11.66
CA ARG A 154 3.43 0.32 -10.95
C ARG A 154 4.48 0.41 -9.84
N LEU A 155 4.84 -0.72 -9.24
CA LEU A 155 5.95 -0.81 -8.29
C LEU A 155 7.32 -0.51 -8.93
N ASN A 156 7.42 -0.31 -10.25
CA ASN A 156 8.64 0.23 -10.86
C ASN A 156 8.81 1.73 -10.62
N ASP A 157 7.72 2.45 -10.34
CA ASP A 157 7.78 3.84 -9.89
C ASP A 157 8.23 3.89 -8.42
N PRO A 158 9.35 4.56 -8.09
CA PRO A 158 9.88 4.58 -6.73
C PRO A 158 8.92 5.18 -5.70
N ILE A 159 8.12 6.16 -6.09
CA ILE A 159 7.20 6.87 -5.18
C ILE A 159 5.98 6.00 -4.88
N LEU A 160 5.41 5.34 -5.90
CA LEU A 160 4.32 4.39 -5.70
C LEU A 160 4.77 3.16 -4.90
N ARG A 161 5.99 2.67 -5.17
CA ARG A 161 6.61 1.58 -4.41
C ARG A 161 6.75 1.94 -2.95
N GLU A 162 7.32 3.11 -2.65
CA GLU A 162 7.48 3.60 -1.28
C GLU A 162 6.13 3.70 -0.56
N ASN A 163 5.14 4.30 -1.21
CA ASN A 163 3.82 4.49 -0.61
C ASN A 163 3.11 3.16 -0.36
N PHE A 164 3.19 2.21 -1.29
CA PHE A 164 2.63 0.87 -1.11
C PHE A 164 3.25 0.17 0.10
N VAL A 165 4.58 0.16 0.21
CA VAL A 165 5.28 -0.48 1.34
C VAL A 165 4.92 0.18 2.66
N ALA A 166 4.93 1.52 2.74
CA ALA A 166 4.52 2.23 3.95
C ALA A 166 3.10 1.86 4.39
N ARG A 167 2.17 1.74 3.44
CA ARG A 167 0.79 1.29 3.71
C ARG A 167 0.73 -0.17 4.18
N VAL A 168 1.53 -1.07 3.63
CA VAL A 168 1.60 -2.49 4.06
C VAL A 168 1.98 -2.58 5.53
N PHE A 169 3.07 -1.94 5.95
CA PHE A 169 3.51 -1.97 7.34
C PHE A 169 2.55 -1.21 8.27
N THR A 170 1.93 -0.13 7.79
CA THR A 170 0.87 0.57 8.54
C THR A 170 -0.32 -0.34 8.80
N TYR A 171 -0.77 -1.06 7.78
CA TYR A 171 -1.92 -1.95 7.89
C TYR A 171 -1.60 -3.20 8.73
N ARG A 172 -0.38 -3.75 8.65
CA ARG A 172 0.03 -4.81 9.59
C ARG A 172 -0.05 -4.34 11.04
N HIS A 173 0.46 -3.15 11.33
CA HIS A 173 0.40 -2.59 12.68
C HIS A 173 -1.05 -2.40 13.15
N TRP A 174 -1.94 -1.98 12.24
CA TRP A 174 -3.37 -1.93 12.52
C TRP A 174 -3.96 -3.31 12.86
N LEU A 175 -3.63 -4.34 12.07
CA LEU A 175 -4.09 -5.71 12.32
C LEU A 175 -3.64 -6.20 13.71
N ALA A 176 -2.39 -5.94 14.09
CA ALA A 176 -1.86 -6.28 15.42
C ALA A 176 -2.62 -5.56 16.55
N LEU A 177 -2.94 -4.27 16.37
CA LEU A 177 -3.75 -3.52 17.33
C LEU A 177 -5.13 -4.17 17.49
N LYS A 178 -5.78 -4.51 16.38
CA LYS A 178 -7.10 -5.16 16.38
C LYS A 178 -7.06 -6.53 17.06
N GLU A 179 -6.05 -7.34 16.77
CA GLU A 179 -5.81 -8.66 17.38
C GLU A 179 -5.64 -8.55 18.90
N SER A 180 -4.92 -7.53 19.37
CA SER A 180 -4.70 -7.27 20.80
C SER A 180 -5.91 -6.70 21.54
N GLY A 181 -7.02 -6.45 20.84
CA GLY A 181 -8.21 -5.76 21.36
C GLY A 181 -8.09 -4.23 21.26
N VAL A 182 -9.13 -3.61 20.72
CA VAL A 182 -9.22 -2.16 20.51
C VAL A 182 -9.57 -1.46 21.82
N SER A 183 -8.93 -0.34 22.11
CA SER A 183 -9.34 0.60 23.16
C SER A 183 -9.11 2.03 22.72
N LYS A 184 -9.81 3.00 23.32
CA LYS A 184 -9.63 4.43 23.01
C LYS A 184 -8.17 4.84 23.19
N HIS A 185 -7.53 4.40 24.28
CA HIS A 185 -6.10 4.64 24.52
C HIS A 185 -5.22 4.09 23.40
N LYS A 186 -5.41 2.83 22.99
CA LYS A 186 -4.64 2.24 21.88
C LYS A 186 -4.85 2.98 20.56
N LEU A 187 -6.07 3.42 20.26
CA LEU A 187 -6.36 4.21 19.06
C LEU A 187 -5.65 5.58 19.08
N THR A 188 -5.69 6.27 20.22
CA THR A 188 -4.98 7.55 20.40
C THR A 188 -3.47 7.38 20.30
N SER A 189 -2.91 6.32 20.90
CA SER A 189 -1.48 6.00 20.80
C SER A 189 -1.07 5.66 19.36
N PHE A 190 -1.87 4.86 18.66
CA PHE A 190 -1.65 4.56 17.24
C PHE A 190 -1.70 5.84 16.40
N HIS A 191 -2.69 6.72 16.62
CA HIS A 191 -2.74 8.00 15.93
C HIS A 191 -1.54 8.89 16.20
N ALA A 192 -1.07 8.94 17.44
CA ALA A 192 0.14 9.69 17.79
C ALA A 192 1.35 9.20 17.00
N GLN A 193 1.52 7.88 16.81
CA GLN A 193 2.62 7.28 16.05
C GLN A 193 2.55 7.57 14.54
N TYR A 194 1.34 7.70 13.98
CA TYR A 194 1.13 7.97 12.54
C TYR A 194 0.82 9.43 12.23
N LYS A 195 0.86 10.34 13.21
CA LYS A 195 0.48 11.75 13.05
C LYS A 195 1.20 12.42 11.88
N TYR A 196 2.53 12.36 11.85
CA TYR A 196 3.32 13.01 10.80
C TYR A 196 3.22 12.29 9.46
N THR A 197 3.04 10.97 9.47
CA THR A 197 2.73 10.21 8.26
C THR A 197 1.43 10.75 7.65
N LEU A 198 0.34 10.73 8.42
CA LEU A 198 -0.96 11.24 7.99
C LEU A 198 -0.89 12.70 7.53
N MET A 199 -0.19 13.57 8.26
CA MET A 199 -0.03 14.98 7.89
C MET A 199 0.70 15.18 6.55
N SER A 200 1.70 14.33 6.25
CA SER A 200 2.41 14.38 4.97
C SER A 200 1.54 13.94 3.79
N HIS A 201 0.56 13.07 4.02
CA HIS A 201 -0.36 12.60 2.97
C HIS A 201 -1.59 13.50 2.83
N ASP A 202 -2.20 13.92 3.94
CA ASP A 202 -3.46 14.67 3.95
C ASP A 202 -3.67 15.43 5.28
N LEU A 203 -3.46 16.75 5.24
CA LEU A 203 -3.65 17.64 6.39
C LEU A 203 -5.12 17.73 6.84
N VAL A 204 -6.07 17.55 5.92
CA VAL A 204 -7.51 17.60 6.24
C VAL A 204 -7.90 16.34 7.00
N ALA A 205 -7.50 15.17 6.50
CA ALA A 205 -7.71 13.90 7.17
C ALA A 205 -7.02 13.86 8.55
N TYR A 206 -5.81 14.40 8.67
CA TYR A 206 -5.13 14.58 9.97
C TYR A 206 -6.03 15.27 11.00
N LYS A 207 -6.60 16.43 10.66
CA LYS A 207 -7.47 17.18 11.59
C LYS A 207 -8.78 16.43 11.87
N GLN A 208 -9.37 15.81 10.85
CA GLN A 208 -10.64 15.08 10.98
C GLN A 208 -10.48 13.85 11.88
N LEU A 209 -9.44 13.05 11.68
CA LEU A 209 -9.20 11.84 12.48
C LEU A 209 -8.78 12.17 13.92
N GLY A 210 -8.03 13.26 14.13
CA GLY A 210 -7.76 13.74 15.49
C GLY A 210 -9.05 14.12 16.24
N ARG A 211 -9.99 14.81 15.57
CA ARG A 211 -11.30 15.13 16.15
C ARG A 211 -12.16 13.88 16.41
N LEU A 212 -12.14 12.91 15.50
CA LEU A 212 -12.86 11.64 15.67
C LEU A 212 -12.45 10.96 16.99
N LEU A 213 -11.15 10.89 17.28
CA LEU A 213 -10.65 10.26 18.49
C LEU A 213 -10.94 11.04 19.78
N ALA A 214 -11.19 12.34 19.68
CA ALA A 214 -11.59 13.17 20.81
C ALA A 214 -13.08 13.00 21.18
N SER A 215 -13.91 12.48 20.28
CA SER A 215 -15.35 12.29 20.52
C SER A 215 -15.62 11.34 21.69
N ALA A 216 -16.63 11.65 22.50
CA ALA A 216 -17.09 10.83 23.62
C ALA A 216 -18.28 9.94 23.23
N ASP A 217 -18.98 10.25 22.14
CA ASP A 217 -20.32 9.72 21.83
C ASP A 217 -20.30 8.49 20.90
N ILE A 218 -19.12 8.01 20.52
CA ILE A 218 -18.94 6.93 19.54
C ILE A 218 -18.36 5.71 20.25
N ALA A 219 -19.01 4.56 20.07
CA ALA A 219 -18.49 3.26 20.53
C ALA A 219 -17.08 3.00 19.95
N VAL A 220 -16.20 2.41 20.76
CA VAL A 220 -14.77 2.27 20.43
C VAL A 220 -14.55 1.47 19.14
N GLU A 221 -15.37 0.45 18.89
CA GLU A 221 -15.33 -0.41 17.71
C GLU A 221 -15.69 0.38 16.45
N THR A 222 -16.79 1.12 16.50
CA THR A 222 -17.22 2.01 15.41
C THR A 222 -16.18 3.10 15.14
N MET A 223 -15.61 3.68 16.20
CA MET A 223 -14.54 4.68 16.09
C MET A 223 -13.30 4.08 15.42
N ALA A 224 -12.91 2.86 15.77
CA ALA A 224 -11.80 2.14 15.15
C ALA A 224 -12.01 1.93 13.66
N GLU A 225 -13.19 1.48 13.23
CA GLU A 225 -13.52 1.24 11.83
C GLU A 225 -13.50 2.54 11.01
N GLN A 226 -14.10 3.61 11.52
CA GLN A 226 -14.06 4.93 10.89
C GLN A 226 -12.64 5.47 10.81
N TYR A 227 -11.86 5.32 11.89
CA TYR A 227 -10.49 5.79 11.98
C TYR A 227 -9.59 5.12 10.94
N ILE A 228 -9.56 3.77 10.90
CA ILE A 228 -8.69 3.08 9.96
C ILE A 228 -9.11 3.32 8.51
N THR A 229 -10.41 3.43 8.25
CA THR A 229 -10.93 3.75 6.91
C THR A 229 -10.43 5.11 6.45
N GLY A 230 -10.54 6.14 7.30
CA GLY A 230 -10.02 7.46 6.98
C GLY A 230 -8.50 7.49 6.83
N LEU A 231 -7.77 6.79 7.71
CA LEU A 231 -6.30 6.72 7.66
C LEU A 231 -5.83 6.07 6.35
N MET A 232 -6.30 4.87 6.03
CA MET A 232 -5.85 4.15 4.83
C MET A 232 -6.29 4.84 3.54
N THR A 233 -7.45 5.51 3.56
CA THR A 233 -7.89 6.35 2.44
C THR A 233 -6.96 7.55 2.22
N ALA A 234 -6.56 8.23 3.30
CA ALA A 234 -5.61 9.33 3.23
C ALA A 234 -4.23 8.86 2.75
N LEU A 235 -3.70 7.76 3.30
CA LEU A 235 -2.39 7.23 2.93
C LEU A 235 -2.33 6.69 1.50
N LYS A 236 -3.47 6.39 0.86
CA LYS A 236 -3.52 6.02 -0.57
C LYS A 236 -3.13 7.19 -1.48
N ARG A 237 -3.26 8.44 -1.02
CA ARG A 237 -2.80 9.63 -1.73
C ARG A 237 -1.29 9.73 -1.56
N VAL A 238 -0.53 9.82 -2.64
CA VAL A 238 0.92 10.02 -2.55
C VAL A 238 1.21 11.39 -1.91
N ALA A 239 2.08 11.41 -0.90
CA ALA A 239 2.50 12.64 -0.25
C ALA A 239 3.30 13.52 -1.21
N THR A 240 2.98 14.81 -1.26
CA THR A 240 3.67 15.77 -2.13
C THR A 240 4.94 16.29 -1.46
N ARG A 241 5.92 16.75 -2.24
CA ARG A 241 7.12 17.43 -1.71
C ARG A 241 6.75 18.57 -0.75
N LYS A 242 5.72 19.35 -1.10
CA LYS A 242 5.18 20.43 -0.25
C LYS A 242 4.69 19.92 1.10
N ASN A 243 3.91 18.85 1.13
CA ASN A 243 3.38 18.32 2.39
C ASN A 243 4.47 17.66 3.25
N HIS A 244 5.43 16.97 2.63
CA HIS A 244 6.60 16.47 3.32
C HIS A 244 7.43 17.61 3.92
N ALA A 245 7.70 18.68 3.16
CA ALA A 245 8.43 19.85 3.66
C ALA A 245 7.73 20.49 4.87
N ASN A 246 6.41 20.72 4.77
CA ASN A 246 5.61 21.20 5.89
C ASN A 246 5.74 20.27 7.12
N THR A 247 5.69 18.95 6.89
CA THR A 247 5.85 17.93 7.95
C THR A 247 7.21 17.99 8.62
N LEU A 248 8.27 18.10 7.83
CA LEU A 248 9.64 18.22 8.33
C LEU A 248 9.82 19.52 9.12
N SER A 249 9.26 20.65 8.69
CA SER A 249 9.29 21.91 9.44
C SER A 249 8.60 21.81 10.80
N HIS A 250 7.46 21.10 10.88
CA HIS A 250 6.82 20.82 12.17
C HIS A 250 7.70 19.96 13.08
N ILE A 251 8.40 18.96 12.54
CA ILE A 251 9.34 18.12 13.30
C ILE A 251 10.57 18.93 13.74
N GLN A 252 11.10 19.81 12.88
CA GLN A 252 12.20 20.72 13.20
C GLN A 252 11.89 21.57 14.46
N GLY A 253 10.63 21.96 14.66
CA GLY A 253 10.20 22.73 15.83
C GLY A 253 10.52 22.07 17.19
N TYR A 254 10.60 20.73 17.25
CA TYR A 254 10.96 19.99 18.48
C TYR A 254 12.42 20.25 18.90
N PHE A 255 13.28 20.63 17.96
CA PHE A 255 14.69 20.91 18.20
C PHE A 255 14.97 22.40 18.37
N SER A 256 13.94 23.26 18.38
CA SER A 256 14.08 24.72 18.40
C SER A 256 14.94 25.25 19.56
N LYS A 257 14.89 24.61 20.73
CA LYS A 257 15.69 24.96 21.92
C LYS A 257 17.08 24.30 21.95
N HIS A 258 17.33 23.33 21.09
CA HIS A 258 18.55 22.52 21.09
C HIS A 258 19.52 22.90 19.96
N LEU A 259 19.00 23.41 18.86
CA LEU A 259 19.81 23.79 17.70
C LEU A 259 20.21 25.27 17.76
N ASN A 260 21.48 25.54 17.45
CA ASN A 260 21.98 26.90 17.27
C ASN A 260 21.46 27.52 15.96
N LYS A 261 21.81 28.79 15.70
CA LYS A 261 21.33 29.52 14.52
C LYS A 261 21.71 28.83 13.20
N ASP A 262 22.94 28.34 13.10
CA ASP A 262 23.47 27.77 11.86
C ASP A 262 22.90 26.37 11.61
N GLN A 263 22.80 25.52 12.63
CA GLN A 263 22.16 24.21 12.56
C GLN A 263 20.68 24.30 12.17
N ARG A 264 19.94 25.27 12.73
CA ARG A 264 18.54 25.50 12.34
C ARG A 264 18.44 25.93 10.88
N LYS A 265 19.31 26.85 10.46
CA LYS A 265 19.36 27.34 9.08
C LYS A 265 19.69 26.21 8.11
N GLU A 266 20.68 25.39 8.40
CA GLU A 266 21.05 24.23 7.58
C GLU A 266 19.88 23.28 7.41
N LEU A 267 19.22 22.86 8.50
CA LEU A 267 18.09 21.95 8.42
C LEU A 267 16.93 22.56 7.60
N SER A 268 16.61 23.85 7.79
CA SER A 268 15.58 24.52 6.98
C SER A 268 15.96 24.56 5.50
N GLN A 269 17.24 24.82 5.18
CA GLN A 269 17.73 24.81 3.81
C GLN A 269 17.61 23.43 3.16
N GLN A 270 17.92 22.34 3.89
CA GLN A 270 17.75 20.98 3.34
C GLN A 270 16.27 20.61 3.14
N ILE A 271 15.37 21.08 4.02
CA ILE A 271 13.93 20.90 3.86
C ILE A 271 13.43 21.64 2.61
N ASP A 272 13.86 22.87 2.40
CA ASP A 272 13.49 23.68 1.23
C ASP A 272 14.10 23.13 -0.07
N ALA A 273 15.36 22.67 -0.04
CA ALA A 273 15.99 22.03 -1.19
C ALA A 273 15.23 20.76 -1.62
N TYR A 274 14.78 19.94 -0.66
CA TYR A 274 13.91 18.79 -0.97
C TYR A 274 12.56 19.24 -1.55
N ARG A 275 11.93 20.26 -0.97
CA ARG A 275 10.66 20.84 -1.44
C ARG A 275 10.73 21.25 -2.91
N GLU A 276 11.86 21.83 -3.31
CA GLU A 276 12.12 22.38 -4.65
C GLU A 276 12.59 21.36 -5.67
N GLY A 277 12.92 20.12 -5.27
CA GLY A 277 13.39 19.11 -6.21
C GLY A 277 14.91 18.89 -6.23
N LEU A 278 15.67 19.66 -5.44
CA LEU A 278 17.13 19.70 -5.53
C LEU A 278 17.82 18.51 -4.85
N MET A 279 17.10 17.80 -3.98
CA MET A 279 17.64 16.64 -3.26
C MET A 279 16.54 15.66 -2.83
N PRO A 280 16.91 14.41 -2.49
CA PRO A 280 15.94 13.41 -2.03
C PRO A 280 15.46 13.67 -0.60
N LEU A 281 14.30 13.09 -0.26
CA LEU A 281 13.70 13.17 1.08
C LEU A 281 14.63 12.65 2.17
N MET A 282 15.54 11.72 1.83
CA MET A 282 16.47 11.15 2.79
C MET A 282 17.39 12.18 3.45
N VAL A 283 17.79 13.25 2.75
CA VAL A 283 18.74 14.23 3.31
C VAL A 283 18.19 14.94 4.55
N PRO A 284 17.02 15.61 4.51
CA PRO A 284 16.45 16.20 5.72
C PRO A 284 16.07 15.16 6.77
N LEU A 285 15.68 13.93 6.39
CA LEU A 285 15.41 12.85 7.36
C LEU A 285 16.66 12.43 8.12
N THR A 286 17.81 12.31 7.46
CA THR A 286 19.09 11.98 8.10
C THR A 286 19.48 13.03 9.12
N LEU A 287 19.35 14.32 8.80
CA LEU A 287 19.63 15.40 9.76
C LEU A 287 18.67 15.34 10.97
N ILE A 288 17.38 15.13 10.74
CA ILE A 288 16.40 14.98 11.83
C ILE A 288 16.75 13.79 12.73
N ASN A 289 17.11 12.64 12.15
CA ASN A 289 17.51 11.46 12.92
C ASN A 289 18.82 11.70 13.69
N HIS A 290 19.78 12.43 13.10
CA HIS A 290 21.00 12.85 13.78
C HIS A 290 20.70 13.73 15.00
N TYR A 291 19.83 14.73 14.85
CA TYR A 291 19.43 15.58 15.98
C TYR A 291 18.60 14.83 17.03
N LEU A 292 17.78 13.86 16.62
CA LEU A 292 17.06 13.00 17.54
C LEU A 292 17.99 12.10 18.35
N LEU A 293 19.13 11.68 17.78
CA LEU A 293 20.16 10.92 18.50
C LEU A 293 20.85 11.78 19.57
N GLY A 294 21.21 13.02 19.24
CA GLY A 294 21.84 13.96 20.19
C GLY A 294 20.86 14.54 21.22
N HIS A 295 19.58 14.63 20.87
CA HIS A 295 18.51 15.16 21.72
C HIS A 295 17.30 14.22 21.70
N PRO A 296 17.36 13.11 22.45
CA PRO A 296 16.31 12.11 22.46
C PRO A 296 14.95 12.69 22.83
N ASN A 297 13.95 12.40 22.00
CA ASN A 297 12.56 12.79 22.22
C ASN A 297 11.65 11.57 22.05
N ALA A 298 11.07 11.10 23.15
CA ALA A 298 10.26 9.88 23.17
C ALA A 298 9.06 9.93 22.21
N TYR A 299 8.47 11.12 22.03
CA TYR A 299 7.34 11.31 21.11
C TYR A 299 7.76 11.18 19.65
N LEU A 300 8.88 11.79 19.26
CA LEU A 300 9.43 11.69 17.90
C LEU A 300 9.98 10.30 17.59
N ALA A 301 10.61 9.64 18.57
CA ALA A 301 11.16 8.30 18.40
C ALA A 301 10.10 7.26 18.02
N GLN A 302 8.83 7.49 18.36
CA GLN A 302 7.71 6.62 18.03
C GLN A 302 7.03 6.95 16.69
N GLN A 303 7.50 7.97 15.95
CA GLN A 303 6.86 8.41 14.71
C GLN A 303 7.19 7.47 13.55
N ALA A 304 6.17 6.81 13.02
CA ALA A 304 6.29 5.97 11.83
C ALA A 304 6.78 6.76 10.61
N TYR A 305 6.59 8.09 10.58
CA TYR A 305 7.09 8.94 9.49
C TYR A 305 8.61 8.85 9.31
N LEU A 306 9.37 8.77 10.41
CA LEU A 306 10.83 8.71 10.38
C LEU A 306 11.33 7.32 9.95
N ASN A 307 10.63 6.26 10.38
CA ASN A 307 11.01 4.87 10.17
C ASN A 307 9.77 4.01 9.82
N PRO A 308 9.20 4.15 8.61
CA PRO A 308 7.93 3.51 8.23
C PRO A 308 8.03 2.02 7.91
N TYR A 309 9.22 1.55 7.54
CA TYR A 309 9.51 0.20 7.06
C TYR A 309 11.01 -0.11 7.22
N PRO A 310 11.45 -1.37 7.01
CA PRO A 310 12.86 -1.74 7.07
C PRO A 310 13.76 -0.91 6.15
N GLU A 311 14.87 -0.40 6.70
CA GLU A 311 15.82 0.47 5.97
C GLU A 311 16.50 -0.24 4.79
N SER A 312 16.68 -1.56 4.86
CA SER A 312 17.26 -2.41 3.81
C SER A 312 16.46 -2.40 2.50
N LEU A 313 15.20 -1.94 2.51
CA LEU A 313 14.39 -1.71 1.31
C LEU A 313 14.85 -0.50 0.49
N LYS A 314 15.73 0.35 1.04
CA LYS A 314 16.37 1.49 0.34
C LYS A 314 15.36 2.45 -0.33
N LEU A 315 14.21 2.64 0.28
CA LEU A 315 13.16 3.55 -0.18
C LEU A 315 13.43 4.97 0.34
N ARG A 316 13.04 6.01 -0.42
CA ARG A 316 13.33 7.46 -0.17
C ARG A 316 14.74 7.95 -0.50
N TYR A 317 15.62 7.10 -1.02
CA TYR A 317 17.01 7.43 -1.34
C TYR A 317 17.19 8.24 -2.64
N GLY A 318 16.18 8.29 -3.52
CA GLY A 318 16.26 9.05 -4.77
C GLY A 318 14.97 9.04 -5.58
N TYR A 319 14.43 10.24 -5.84
CA TYR A 319 13.44 10.57 -6.87
C TYR A 319 13.41 12.08 -7.13
#